data_AF-A0A7R9VEF3-F1
#
_entry.id   AF-A0A7R9VEF3-F1
#
_cell.length_a   1.000
_cell.length_b   1.000
_cell.length_c   1.000
_cell.angle_alpha   90.00
_cell.angle_beta   90.00
_cell.angle_gamma   90.00
#
_symmetry.space_group_name_H-M   'P 1'
#
loop_
_entity.id
_entity.type
_entity.pdbx_description
1 polymer ?
#
loop_
_entity_poly.entity_id
_entity_poly.type
_entity_poly.pdbx_seq_one_letter_code
_entity_poly.pdbx_strand_id
1 'polypeptide(L)'
;SEACRGVITTLAALGLGDEVRRRDLRAVRRWYGMYRAGGKEGAERFSRRVFETAGVRYAIMTNVPFDANEAACWRPKPKEYPPQYRSALRVDPLLAGDRKAVETALAGSGYDTSLEGARKYLRDWIDTMKPEYMMASTPHDFVLPGEEKGGAPSGVGTPKKKGVNEEAMKEPGAFA
;
A
#
# COMPACT_ATOMS: atom_id res chain seq x y z
N SER A 1 -21.72 6.34 10.44
CA SER A 1 -20.82 6.47 9.28
C SER A 1 -20.49 5.09 8.75
N GLU A 2 -20.02 5.00 7.50
CA GLU A 2 -19.65 3.72 6.89
C GLU A 2 -18.52 3.01 7.67
N ALA A 3 -17.50 3.77 8.09
CA ALA A 3 -16.41 3.25 8.91
C ALA A 3 -16.90 2.53 10.19
N CYS A 4 -17.94 3.06 10.86
CA CYS A 4 -18.52 2.41 12.04
C CYS A 4 -19.29 1.14 11.68
N ARG A 5 -20.09 1.16 10.59
CA ARG A 5 -20.86 0.01 10.14
C ARG A 5 -19.95 -1.16 9.74
N GLY A 6 -18.83 -0.87 9.07
CA GLY A 6 -17.84 -1.86 8.69
C GLY A 6 -17.29 -2.65 9.89
N VAL A 7 -16.94 -1.97 10.99
CA VAL A 7 -16.44 -2.64 12.21
C VAL A 7 -17.46 -3.62 12.77
N ILE A 8 -18.73 -3.22 12.88
CA ILE A 8 -19.82 -4.07 13.40
C ILE A 8 -20.05 -5.27 12.48
N THR A 9 -20.06 -5.04 11.16
CA THR A 9 -20.26 -6.09 10.14
C THR A 9 -19.15 -7.13 10.20
N THR A 10 -17.88 -6.69 10.27
CA THR A 10 -16.72 -7.58 10.38
C THR A 10 -16.76 -8.43 11.65
N LEU A 11 -17.06 -7.82 12.81
CA LEU A 11 -17.15 -8.55 14.07
C LEU A 11 -18.29 -9.59 14.03
N ALA A 12 -19.46 -9.22 13.50
CA ALA A 12 -20.57 -10.15 13.34
C ALA A 12 -20.21 -11.33 12.42
N ALA A 13 -19.60 -11.06 11.26
CA ALA A 13 -19.16 -12.09 10.30
C ALA A 13 -18.09 -13.04 10.89
N LEU A 14 -17.24 -12.54 11.79
CA LEU A 14 -16.25 -13.36 12.50
C LEU A 14 -16.85 -14.21 13.64
N GLY A 15 -18.16 -14.07 13.92
CA GLY A 15 -18.88 -14.81 14.96
C GLY A 15 -18.96 -14.09 16.31
N LEU A 16 -18.66 -12.79 16.37
CA LEU A 16 -18.67 -11.97 17.60
C LEU A 16 -19.94 -11.12 17.75
N GLY A 17 -21.06 -11.56 17.15
CA GLY A 17 -22.31 -10.81 17.14
C GLY A 17 -22.87 -10.56 18.56
N ASP A 18 -22.71 -11.52 19.47
CA ASP A 18 -23.16 -11.40 20.86
C ASP A 18 -22.33 -10.40 21.67
N GLU A 19 -21.01 -10.40 21.49
CA GLU A 19 -20.11 -9.43 22.11
C GLU A 19 -20.43 -8.03 21.61
N VAL A 20 -20.73 -7.88 20.32
CA VAL A 20 -21.14 -6.61 19.72
C VAL A 20 -22.47 -6.13 20.32
N ARG A 21 -23.49 -6.99 20.40
CA ARG A 21 -24.79 -6.65 21.01
C ARG A 21 -24.65 -6.19 22.47
N ARG A 22 -23.79 -6.85 23.24
CA ARG A 22 -23.48 -6.53 24.63
C ARG A 22 -22.49 -5.37 24.79
N ARG A 23 -21.92 -4.86 23.69
CA ARG A 23 -20.85 -3.84 23.68
C ARG A 23 -19.62 -4.25 24.50
N ASP A 24 -19.31 -5.55 24.54
CA ASP A 24 -18.17 -6.09 25.31
C ASP A 24 -16.88 -6.06 24.48
N LEU A 25 -16.24 -4.89 24.44
CA LEU A 25 -14.95 -4.71 23.77
C LEU A 25 -13.83 -5.54 24.42
N ARG A 26 -13.95 -5.90 25.71
CA ARG A 26 -12.93 -6.72 26.39
C ARG A 26 -12.99 -8.15 25.87
N ALA A 27 -14.18 -8.71 25.67
CA ALA A 27 -14.36 -10.02 25.05
C ALA A 27 -13.81 -10.06 23.62
N VAL A 28 -14.14 -9.06 22.80
CA VAL A 28 -13.60 -8.94 21.44
C VAL A 28 -12.07 -8.93 21.46
N ARG A 29 -11.45 -8.13 22.33
CA ARG A 29 -9.98 -8.08 22.46
C ARG A 29 -9.37 -9.41 22.91
N ARG A 30 -10.01 -10.12 23.85
CA ARG A 30 -9.55 -11.46 24.27
C ARG A 30 -9.59 -12.45 23.12
N TRP A 31 -10.64 -12.42 22.30
CA TRP A 31 -10.77 -13.28 21.12
C TRP A 31 -9.62 -13.06 20.12
N TYR A 32 -9.30 -11.81 19.77
CA TYR A 32 -8.12 -11.51 18.94
C TYR A 32 -6.80 -11.90 19.64
N GLY A 33 -6.75 -11.78 20.96
CA GLY A 33 -5.61 -12.18 21.78
C GLY A 33 -5.24 -13.65 21.64
N MET A 34 -6.22 -14.54 21.41
CA MET A 34 -5.97 -15.98 21.18
C MET A 34 -5.13 -16.23 19.93
N TYR A 35 -5.36 -15.48 18.85
CA TYR A 35 -4.53 -15.57 17.64
C TYR A 35 -3.14 -14.97 17.90
N ARG A 36 -3.06 -13.81 18.55
CA ARG A 36 -1.77 -13.17 18.85
C ARG A 36 -0.86 -14.05 19.71
N ALA A 37 -1.43 -14.76 20.69
CA ALA A 37 -0.68 -15.67 21.56
C ALA A 37 -0.01 -16.82 20.77
N GLY A 38 -0.55 -17.17 19.58
CA GLY A 38 0.04 -18.15 18.68
C GLY A 38 1.17 -17.63 17.78
N GLY A 39 1.63 -16.39 17.96
CA GLY A 39 2.72 -15.81 17.18
C GLY A 39 2.44 -15.81 15.67
N LYS A 40 3.44 -16.19 14.87
CA LYS A 40 3.34 -16.22 13.40
C LYS A 40 2.23 -17.16 12.91
N GLU A 41 2.18 -18.38 13.43
CA GLU A 41 1.14 -19.35 13.06
C GLU A 41 -0.25 -18.85 13.43
N GLY A 42 -0.38 -18.17 14.57
CA GLY A 42 -1.62 -17.53 14.99
C GLY A 42 -2.08 -16.44 14.03
N ALA A 43 -1.15 -15.62 13.54
CA ALA A 43 -1.43 -14.62 12.51
C ALA A 43 -1.84 -15.26 11.17
N GLU A 44 -1.18 -16.33 10.75
CA GLU A 44 -1.52 -17.07 9.52
C GLU A 44 -2.91 -17.72 9.61
N ARG A 45 -3.26 -18.31 10.76
CA ARG A 45 -4.61 -18.85 11.01
C ARG A 45 -5.67 -17.77 10.95
N PHE A 46 -5.41 -16.62 11.59
CA PHE A 46 -6.36 -15.50 11.55
C PHE A 46 -6.54 -14.97 10.12
N SER A 47 -5.44 -14.80 9.39
CA SER A 47 -5.48 -14.39 7.99
C SER A 47 -6.33 -15.32 7.14
N ARG A 48 -6.08 -16.64 7.21
CA ARG A 48 -6.86 -17.64 6.46
C ARG A 48 -8.36 -17.52 6.75
N ARG A 49 -8.73 -17.39 8.02
CA ARG A 49 -10.13 -17.19 8.44
C ARG A 49 -10.74 -15.94 7.80
N VAL A 50 -10.01 -14.84 7.72
CA VAL A 50 -10.50 -13.60 7.08
C VAL A 50 -10.71 -13.80 5.58
N PHE A 51 -9.78 -14.44 4.88
CA PHE A 51 -9.93 -14.76 3.45
C PHE A 51 -11.14 -15.65 3.19
N GLU A 52 -11.31 -16.71 3.98
CA GLU A 52 -12.47 -17.62 3.90
C GLU A 52 -13.78 -16.89 4.17
N THR A 53 -13.84 -16.11 5.26
CA THR A 53 -15.04 -15.36 5.65
C THR A 53 -15.44 -14.33 4.59
N ALA A 54 -14.46 -13.68 3.96
CA ALA A 54 -14.70 -12.67 2.94
C ALA A 54 -14.88 -13.25 1.52
N GLY A 55 -14.65 -14.55 1.32
CA GLY A 55 -14.66 -15.17 -0.02
C GLY A 55 -13.54 -14.65 -0.94
N VAL A 56 -12.44 -14.15 -0.38
CA VAL A 56 -11.33 -13.57 -1.13
C VAL A 56 -10.35 -14.66 -1.53
N ARG A 57 -10.02 -14.74 -2.83
CA ARG A 57 -9.06 -15.72 -3.35
C ARG A 57 -7.60 -15.33 -3.13
N TYR A 58 -7.28 -14.06 -3.39
CA TYR A 58 -5.96 -13.48 -3.18
C TYR A 58 -6.08 -11.98 -2.91
N ALA A 59 -5.07 -11.40 -2.26
CA ALA A 59 -4.93 -9.97 -2.04
C ALA A 59 -3.64 -9.48 -2.69
N ILE A 60 -3.72 -8.35 -3.40
CA ILE A 60 -2.55 -7.66 -3.92
C ILE A 60 -2.12 -6.62 -2.88
N MET A 61 -0.90 -6.74 -2.41
CA MET A 61 -0.29 -5.86 -1.42
C MET A 61 0.27 -4.60 -2.10
N THR A 62 0.39 -3.54 -1.33
CA THR A 62 1.09 -2.33 -1.74
C THR A 62 2.49 -2.37 -1.15
N ASN A 63 3.52 -2.57 -1.99
CA ASN A 63 4.88 -2.76 -1.53
C ASN A 63 5.81 -1.60 -1.90
N VAL A 64 6.42 -0.96 -0.91
CA VAL A 64 7.21 0.27 -1.04
C VAL A 64 8.70 -0.03 -0.86
N PRO A 65 9.48 -0.21 -1.94
CA PRO A 65 10.92 -0.50 -1.83
C PRO A 65 11.70 0.66 -1.19
N PHE A 66 11.19 1.88 -1.31
CA PHE A 66 11.81 3.10 -0.76
C PHE A 66 11.62 3.26 0.75
N ASP A 67 10.75 2.46 1.39
CA ASP A 67 10.63 2.40 2.85
C ASP A 67 11.63 1.37 3.40
N ALA A 68 12.56 1.81 4.25
CA ALA A 68 13.62 0.94 4.78
C ALA A 68 13.07 -0.21 5.65
N ASN A 69 11.98 0.01 6.40
CA ASN A 69 11.38 -1.02 7.24
C ASN A 69 10.74 -2.11 6.38
N GLU A 70 10.05 -1.71 5.30
CA GLU A 70 9.49 -2.66 4.37
C GLU A 70 10.59 -3.35 3.55
N ALA A 71 11.59 -2.62 3.05
CA ALA A 71 12.68 -3.18 2.28
C ALA A 71 13.44 -4.28 3.05
N ALA A 72 13.65 -4.08 4.35
CA ALA A 72 14.23 -5.07 5.26
C ALA A 72 13.36 -6.32 5.42
N CYS A 73 12.06 -6.26 5.09
CA CYS A 73 11.20 -7.42 5.05
C CYS A 73 11.41 -8.28 3.80
N TRP A 74 12.01 -7.76 2.73
CA TRP A 74 12.17 -8.45 1.44
C TRP A 74 13.60 -8.91 1.15
N ARG A 75 14.60 -8.16 1.64
CA ARG A 75 16.03 -8.42 1.43
C ARG A 75 16.73 -8.58 2.79
N PRO A 76 17.89 -9.27 2.87
CA PRO A 76 18.73 -9.76 1.77
C PRO A 76 18.28 -11.09 1.15
N LYS A 77 17.38 -11.83 1.80
CA LYS A 77 16.91 -13.12 1.30
C LYS A 77 15.49 -12.96 0.74
N PRO A 78 15.24 -13.34 -0.52
CA PRO A 78 13.88 -13.40 -1.05
C PRO A 78 12.99 -14.18 -0.09
N LYS A 79 11.88 -13.58 0.33
CA LYS A 79 10.91 -14.28 1.17
C LYS A 79 9.90 -14.98 0.30
N GLU A 80 9.70 -16.26 0.59
CA GLU A 80 8.50 -16.97 0.18
C GLU A 80 7.37 -16.57 1.12
N TYR A 81 6.22 -16.24 0.53
CA TYR A 81 4.98 -15.96 1.24
C TYR A 81 3.84 -16.72 0.55
N PRO A 82 2.74 -16.98 1.27
CA PRO A 82 1.63 -17.75 0.72
C PRO A 82 1.09 -17.13 -0.59
N PRO A 83 0.69 -17.94 -1.58
CA PRO A 83 0.26 -17.47 -2.91
C PRO A 83 -1.03 -16.62 -2.89
N GLN A 84 -1.75 -16.63 -1.76
CA GLN A 84 -2.89 -15.73 -1.53
C GLN A 84 -2.47 -14.27 -1.36
N TYR A 85 -1.18 -13.98 -1.17
CA TYR A 85 -0.62 -12.65 -1.21
C TYR A 85 0.17 -12.48 -2.49
N ARG A 86 -0.09 -11.39 -3.20
CA ARG A 86 0.64 -10.98 -4.41
C ARG A 86 1.19 -9.58 -4.17
N SER A 87 2.27 -9.23 -4.83
CA SER A 87 2.91 -7.92 -4.64
C SER A 87 2.51 -6.94 -5.74
N ALA A 88 2.52 -5.66 -5.40
CA ALA A 88 2.52 -4.56 -6.36
C ALA A 88 3.61 -3.56 -5.97
N LEU A 89 4.39 -3.11 -6.93
CA LEU A 89 5.54 -2.23 -6.69
C LEU A 89 5.09 -0.78 -6.66
N ARG A 90 5.07 -0.18 -5.48
CA ARG A 90 4.69 1.23 -5.28
C ARG A 90 5.87 2.16 -5.51
N VAL A 91 5.68 3.12 -6.41
CA VAL A 91 6.72 4.06 -6.87
C VAL A 91 6.36 5.54 -6.67
N ASP A 92 5.44 5.85 -5.76
CA ASP A 92 5.05 7.23 -5.43
C ASP A 92 6.24 8.20 -5.27
N PRO A 93 7.35 7.86 -4.59
CA PRO A 93 8.48 8.80 -4.44
C PRO A 93 9.06 9.27 -5.77
N LEU A 94 9.02 8.43 -6.81
CA LEU A 94 9.50 8.79 -8.15
C LEU A 94 8.54 9.78 -8.84
N LEU A 95 7.23 9.51 -8.82
CA LEU A 95 6.25 10.39 -9.47
C LEU A 95 6.04 11.70 -8.71
N ALA A 96 6.16 11.67 -7.38
CA ALA A 96 6.09 12.86 -6.54
C ALA A 96 7.34 13.74 -6.64
N GLY A 97 8.40 13.29 -7.34
CA GLY A 97 9.66 14.01 -7.41
C GLY A 97 10.38 14.11 -6.06
N ASP A 98 10.13 13.17 -5.14
CA ASP A 98 10.81 13.12 -3.84
C ASP A 98 12.23 12.59 -3.99
N ARG A 99 13.08 13.49 -4.51
CA ARG A 99 14.48 13.21 -4.77
C ARG A 99 15.22 12.72 -3.53
N LYS A 100 14.92 13.29 -2.36
CA LYS A 100 15.59 12.92 -1.11
C LYS A 100 15.27 11.47 -0.73
N ALA A 101 14.00 11.07 -0.77
CA ALA A 101 13.61 9.69 -0.45
C ALA A 101 14.23 8.69 -1.44
N VAL A 102 14.22 9.02 -2.73
CA VAL A 102 14.81 8.19 -3.78
C VAL A 102 16.32 8.05 -3.59
N GLU A 103 17.07 9.15 -3.51
CA GLU A 103 18.53 9.10 -3.35
C GLU A 103 18.95 8.39 -2.05
N THR A 104 18.20 8.60 -0.96
CA THR A 104 18.45 7.90 0.32
C THR A 104 18.29 6.39 0.18
N ALA A 105 17.20 5.94 -0.47
CA ALA A 105 16.94 4.51 -0.67
C ALA A 105 17.97 3.85 -1.60
N LEU A 106 18.36 4.55 -2.67
CA LEU A 106 19.38 4.10 -3.62
C LEU A 106 20.74 3.95 -2.93
N ALA A 107 21.23 5.01 -2.28
CA ALA A 107 22.51 5.00 -1.59
C ALA A 107 22.54 3.96 -0.47
N GLY A 108 21.47 3.89 0.34
CA GLY A 108 21.33 2.91 1.43
C GLY A 108 21.28 1.45 0.94
N SER A 109 20.95 1.24 -0.33
CA SER A 109 20.92 -0.09 -0.96
C SER A 109 22.14 -0.36 -1.86
N GLY A 110 23.13 0.55 -1.88
CA GLY A 110 24.37 0.41 -2.67
C GLY A 110 24.25 0.73 -4.16
N TYR A 111 23.25 1.51 -4.55
CA TYR A 111 23.05 1.96 -5.94
C TYR A 111 23.57 3.39 -6.11
N ASP A 112 24.03 3.71 -7.32
CA ASP A 112 24.36 5.07 -7.70
C ASP A 112 23.11 5.98 -7.68
N THR A 113 23.27 7.23 -7.29
CA THR A 113 22.18 8.21 -7.16
C THR A 113 21.86 8.91 -8.49
N SER A 114 21.83 8.14 -9.57
CA SER A 114 21.52 8.58 -10.92
C SER A 114 20.24 7.94 -11.45
N LEU A 115 19.79 8.40 -12.63
CA LEU A 115 18.65 7.78 -13.31
C LEU A 115 18.91 6.31 -13.67
N GLU A 116 20.13 5.96 -14.08
CA GLU A 116 20.49 4.57 -14.35
C GLU A 116 20.53 3.73 -13.07
N GLY A 117 21.04 4.30 -11.97
CA GLY A 117 20.96 3.68 -10.65
C GLY A 117 19.51 3.41 -10.21
N ALA A 118 18.60 4.37 -10.41
CA ALA A 118 17.18 4.22 -10.14
C ALA A 118 16.52 3.14 -11.01
N ARG A 119 16.85 3.09 -12.31
CA ARG A 119 16.37 2.04 -13.22
C ARG A 119 16.81 0.66 -12.77
N LYS A 120 18.10 0.51 -12.42
CA LYS A 120 18.64 -0.76 -11.90
C LYS A 120 17.98 -1.15 -10.58
N TYR A 121 17.81 -0.18 -9.67
CA TYR A 121 17.12 -0.38 -8.40
C TYR A 121 15.71 -0.95 -8.60
N LEU A 122 14.92 -0.35 -9.48
CA LEU A 122 13.56 -0.85 -9.80
C LEU A 122 13.58 -2.24 -10.43
N ARG A 123 14.48 -2.51 -11.39
CA ARG A 123 14.60 -3.84 -12.01
C ARG A 123 14.90 -4.91 -10.97
N ASP A 124 15.87 -4.66 -10.09
CA ASP A 124 16.24 -5.61 -9.05
C ASP A 124 15.06 -5.83 -8.06
N TRP A 125 14.22 -4.81 -7.82
CA TRP A 125 13.02 -4.95 -6.99
C TRP A 125 11.88 -5.70 -7.71
N ILE A 126 11.73 -5.53 -9.02
CA ILE A 126 10.83 -6.34 -9.85
C ILE A 126 11.23 -7.81 -9.76
N ASP A 127 12.52 -8.13 -9.87
CA ASP A 127 13.03 -9.50 -9.76
C ASP A 127 12.82 -10.09 -8.36
N THR A 128 12.96 -9.25 -7.31
CA THR A 128 12.77 -9.66 -5.91
C THR A 128 11.29 -9.93 -5.60
N MET A 129 10.40 -9.00 -5.97
CA MET A 129 8.99 -9.04 -5.55
C MET A 129 8.11 -9.83 -6.51
N LYS A 130 8.48 -9.92 -7.79
CA LYS A 130 7.64 -10.39 -8.90
C LYS A 130 6.25 -9.73 -8.88
N PRO A 131 6.19 -8.39 -8.95
CA PRO A 131 4.94 -7.65 -8.78
C PRO A 131 3.99 -7.88 -9.95
N GLU A 132 2.69 -7.94 -9.64
CA GLU A 132 1.62 -8.02 -10.65
C GLU A 132 1.54 -6.74 -11.50
N TYR A 133 1.82 -5.59 -10.87
CA TYR A 133 1.88 -4.28 -11.52
C TYR A 133 2.73 -3.29 -10.72
N MET A 134 3.07 -2.18 -11.36
CA MET A 134 3.59 -0.97 -10.69
C MET A 134 2.43 -0.02 -10.38
N MET A 135 2.50 0.68 -9.25
CA MET A 135 1.49 1.65 -8.88
C MET A 135 2.10 2.96 -8.37
N ALA A 136 1.37 4.05 -8.58
CA ALA A 136 1.67 5.33 -7.98
C ALA A 136 0.36 6.07 -7.68
N SER A 137 0.32 6.78 -6.56
CA SER A 137 -0.76 7.73 -6.28
C SER A 137 -0.41 9.10 -6.85
N THR A 138 -1.35 9.71 -7.54
CA THR A 138 -1.19 11.04 -8.12
C THR A 138 -2.26 11.99 -7.59
N PRO A 139 -1.95 13.29 -7.43
CA PRO A 139 -2.98 14.26 -7.10
C PRO A 139 -3.94 14.46 -8.28
N HIS A 140 -5.11 15.04 -8.00
CA HIS A 140 -6.16 15.28 -9.01
C HIS A 140 -5.73 16.18 -10.18
N ASP A 141 -4.70 16.99 -9.99
CA ASP A 141 -4.11 17.93 -10.96
C ASP A 141 -2.84 17.39 -11.62
N PHE A 142 -2.56 16.10 -11.47
CA PHE A 142 -1.39 15.48 -12.09
C PHE A 142 -1.44 15.55 -13.61
N VAL A 143 -0.33 15.98 -14.21
CA VAL A 143 -0.13 15.99 -15.66
C VAL A 143 1.16 15.24 -15.96
N LEU A 144 1.06 14.20 -16.79
CA LEU A 144 2.23 13.59 -17.39
C LEU A 144 2.69 14.49 -18.54
N PRO A 145 3.90 15.08 -18.51
CA PRO A 145 4.40 15.86 -19.62
C PRO A 145 4.44 14.99 -20.88
N GLY A 146 3.95 15.51 -22.01
CA GLY A 146 4.09 14.83 -23.29
C GLY A 146 5.57 14.69 -23.69
N GLU A 147 5.88 13.74 -24.57
CA GLU A 147 7.22 13.57 -25.15
C GLU A 147 7.56 14.72 -26.10
N GLU A 148 7.84 15.93 -25.57
CA GLU A 148 8.60 16.91 -26.33
C GLU A 148 10.08 16.57 -26.24
N LYS A 149 10.62 16.11 -27.37
CA LYS A 149 12.03 15.76 -27.59
C LYS A 149 12.96 16.78 -26.91
N GLY A 150 13.62 16.37 -25.82
CA GLY A 150 14.85 17.00 -25.33
C GLY A 150 14.74 18.01 -24.19
N GLY A 151 13.58 18.16 -23.53
CA GLY A 151 13.49 18.95 -22.30
C GLY A 151 13.77 18.09 -21.06
N ALA A 152 14.77 18.43 -20.25
CA ALA A 152 14.96 17.83 -18.93
C ALA A 152 13.64 17.85 -18.14
N PRO A 153 13.34 16.82 -17.30
CA PRO A 153 12.13 16.83 -16.49
C PRO A 153 12.15 18.08 -15.62
N SER A 154 11.33 19.06 -15.99
CA SER A 154 11.08 20.23 -15.17
C SER A 154 10.53 19.68 -13.87
N GLY A 155 11.28 19.89 -12.79
CA GLY A 155 10.97 19.34 -11.48
C GLY A 155 9.50 19.58 -11.15
N VAL A 156 8.90 18.62 -10.45
CA VAL A 156 7.59 18.76 -9.81
C VAL A 156 7.56 20.15 -9.19
N GLY A 157 6.87 21.07 -9.87
CA GLY A 157 6.79 22.45 -9.45
C GLY A 157 6.28 22.43 -8.03
N THR A 158 6.88 23.24 -7.17
CA THR A 158 6.35 23.50 -5.83
C THR A 158 4.83 23.64 -5.98
N PRO A 159 4.00 22.86 -5.26
CA PRO A 159 2.57 22.87 -5.50
C PRO A 159 2.09 24.29 -5.24
N LYS A 160 1.84 25.05 -6.32
CA LYS A 160 1.05 26.26 -6.21
C LYS A 160 -0.30 25.75 -5.78
N LYS A 161 -0.65 25.97 -4.52
CA LYS A 161 -2.02 25.84 -4.01
C LYS A 161 -2.93 26.71 -4.88
N LYS A 162 -3.32 26.23 -6.05
CA LYS A 162 -4.52 26.67 -6.72
C LYS A 162 -5.60 25.77 -6.15
N GLY A 163 -6.42 26.40 -5.32
CA GLY A 163 -7.49 25.75 -4.59
C GLY A 163 -8.36 24.92 -5.52
N VAL A 164 -8.85 23.83 -4.93
CA VAL A 164 -10.11 23.17 -5.21
C VAL A 164 -10.83 23.70 -6.45
N ASN A 165 -11.00 22.86 -7.45
CA ASN A 165 -11.94 23.12 -8.53
C ASN A 165 -13.35 23.21 -7.94
N GLU A 166 -13.81 24.43 -7.66
CA GLU A 166 -15.11 24.70 -7.04
C GLU A 166 -16.28 24.20 -7.89
N GLU A 167 -16.10 24.06 -9.20
CA GLU A 167 -17.13 23.48 -10.08
C GLU A 167 -17.32 21.98 -9.82
N ALA A 168 -16.24 21.25 -9.56
CA ALA A 168 -16.30 19.81 -9.26
C ALA A 168 -16.99 19.50 -7.91
N MET A 169 -17.13 20.49 -7.01
CA MET A 169 -17.86 20.34 -5.76
C MET A 169 -19.34 20.75 -5.83
N LYS A 170 -19.82 21.30 -6.96
CA LYS A 170 -21.21 21.74 -7.10
C LYS A 170 -22.20 20.61 -7.37
N GLU A 171 -21.74 19.43 -7.76
CA GLU A 171 -22.61 18.26 -8.01
C GLU A 171 -22.25 17.08 -7.10
N PRO A 172 -22.71 17.07 -5.84
CA PRO A 172 -22.66 15.87 -5.02
C PRO A 172 -23.66 14.84 -5.57
N GLY A 173 -23.21 13.95 -6.46
CA GLY A 173 -24.03 12.83 -6.94
C GLY A 173 -23.83 12.37 -8.39
N ALA A 174 -22.89 12.93 -9.16
CA ALA A 174 -22.72 12.57 -10.59
C ALA A 174 -22.16 11.16 -10.87
N PHE A 175 -22.09 10.29 -9.88
CA PHE A 175 -21.69 8.88 -10.03
C PHE A 175 -22.69 7.92 -9.34
N ALA A 176 -23.98 8.18 -9.51
CA ALA A 176 -25.02 7.18 -9.26
C ALA A 176 -25.30 6.36 -10.52
#